data_AF-A0A6B3AHR5-F1
#
_entry.id   AF-A0A6B3AHR5-F1
#
_cell.length_a   1.000
_cell.length_b   1.000
_cell.length_c   1.000
_cell.angle_alpha   90.00
_cell.angle_beta   90.00
_cell.angle_gamma   90.00
#
_symmetry.space_group_name_H-M   'P 1'
#
loop_
_entity.id
_entity.type
_entity.pdbx_description
1 polymer ?
#
loop_
_entity_poly.entity_id
_entity_poly.type
_entity_poly.pdbx_seq_one_letter_code
_entity_poly.pdbx_strand_id
1 'polypeptide(L)'
;MRFVRQFLTIVVVYALSGAAVNAVRDNEWLTLVLGLASAALIVLVYAWVVRRTEHRPATDVARKGAASRTAWGILIGGGMFTAVIVNLYTSGHYDIDGVGSVTGAVGLLGFMAAAAATEEVVYRGVLFRIVEEHIGTYAAMGLTGVVFGLSHLFNENATLWGALAIAIEAGFMLAAVYAATRSLWLAIGVHFGWNFAAAGVFSTEVSGNGASEGLLDATTSGPELLTGGAFGPEGSVYSVGFGVMLTLVFLWLAHRRGHIVRFGARRAARRDSATTLPQ
;
A
#
# COMPACT_ATOMS: atom_id res chain seq x y z
N MET A 1 -16.84 1.41 19.91
CA MET A 1 -16.40 2.82 19.78
C MET A 1 -14.97 3.00 19.27
N ARG A 2 -13.99 2.13 19.59
CA ARG A 2 -12.59 2.33 19.14
C ARG A 2 -12.45 2.37 17.61
N PHE A 3 -13.02 1.42 16.87
CA PHE A 3 -12.93 1.37 15.40
C PHE A 3 -13.37 2.69 14.76
N VAL A 4 -14.57 3.14 15.09
CA VAL A 4 -15.15 4.40 14.58
C VAL A 4 -14.23 5.60 14.87
N ARG A 5 -13.73 5.73 16.11
CA ARG A 5 -12.81 6.83 16.45
C ARG A 5 -11.52 6.76 15.65
N GLN A 6 -10.90 5.59 15.55
CA GLN A 6 -9.65 5.44 14.81
C GLN A 6 -9.85 5.72 13.33
N PHE A 7 -10.84 5.07 12.72
CA PHE A 7 -11.14 5.19 11.30
C PHE A 7 -11.48 6.64 10.92
N LEU A 8 -12.39 7.29 11.66
CA LEU A 8 -12.76 8.69 11.39
C LEU A 8 -11.58 9.65 11.55
N THR A 9 -10.77 9.52 12.61
CA THR A 9 -9.61 10.39 12.78
C THR A 9 -8.61 10.24 11.64
N ILE A 10 -8.33 9.00 11.21
CA ILE A 10 -7.41 8.74 10.10
C ILE A 10 -7.98 9.24 8.77
N VAL A 11 -9.26 9.01 8.49
CA VAL A 11 -9.90 9.48 7.24
C VAL A 11 -9.96 11.00 7.17
N VAL A 12 -10.18 11.71 8.29
CA VAL A 12 -10.13 13.17 8.32
C VAL A 12 -8.72 13.68 8.02
N VAL A 13 -7.69 13.11 8.63
CA VAL A 13 -6.29 13.52 8.37
C VAL A 13 -5.89 13.18 6.93
N TYR A 14 -6.34 12.04 6.41
CA TYR A 14 -6.19 11.68 5.00
C TYR A 14 -6.80 12.74 4.07
N ALA A 15 -8.07 13.08 4.26
CA ALA A 15 -8.76 14.04 3.41
C ALA A 15 -8.10 15.44 3.46
N LEU A 16 -7.72 15.91 4.65
CA LEU A 16 -7.05 17.20 4.81
C LEU A 16 -5.65 17.21 4.18
N SER A 17 -4.89 16.13 4.38
CA SER A 17 -3.55 15.99 3.79
C SER A 17 -3.61 15.89 2.27
N GLY A 18 -4.52 15.09 1.74
CA GLY A 18 -4.75 14.93 0.31
C GLY A 18 -5.16 16.26 -0.34
N ALA A 19 -6.08 17.01 0.28
CA ALA A 19 -6.46 18.33 -0.19
C ALA A 19 -5.27 19.31 -0.19
N ALA A 20 -4.44 19.30 0.86
CA ALA A 20 -3.27 20.17 0.96
C ALA A 20 -2.20 19.85 -0.11
N VAL A 21 -1.90 18.56 -0.33
CA VAL A 21 -0.95 18.13 -1.37
C VAL A 21 -1.49 18.44 -2.76
N ASN A 22 -2.77 18.16 -3.02
CA ASN A 22 -3.39 18.43 -4.32
C ASN A 22 -3.47 19.94 -4.65
N ALA A 23 -3.62 20.79 -3.63
CA ALA A 23 -3.63 22.25 -3.82
C ALA A 23 -2.29 22.83 -4.29
N VAL A 24 -1.19 22.09 -4.14
CA VAL A 24 0.15 22.50 -4.57
C VAL A 24 0.73 21.60 -5.67
N ARG A 25 -0.09 20.77 -6.32
CA ARG A 25 0.35 19.74 -7.27
C ARG A 25 1.16 20.28 -8.45
N ASP A 26 0.95 21.54 -8.82
CA ASP A 26 1.66 22.22 -9.90
C ASP A 26 3.03 22.79 -9.45
N ASN A 27 3.42 22.56 -8.19
CA ASN A 27 4.73 22.91 -7.64
C ASN A 27 5.37 21.68 -7.00
N GLU A 28 6.42 21.17 -7.62
CA GLU A 28 7.03 19.88 -7.29
C GLU A 28 7.72 19.92 -5.92
N TRP A 29 8.35 21.04 -5.57
CA TRP A 29 9.02 21.21 -4.28
C TRP A 29 8.04 21.33 -3.12
N LEU A 30 6.92 22.05 -3.31
CA LEU A 30 5.86 22.11 -2.31
C LEU A 30 5.16 20.75 -2.18
N THR A 31 4.92 20.06 -3.29
CA THR A 31 4.36 18.70 -3.30
C THR A 31 5.27 17.73 -2.56
N LEU A 32 6.60 17.82 -2.77
CA LEU A 32 7.59 17.06 -2.02
C LEU A 32 7.44 17.28 -0.50
N VAL A 33 7.51 18.54 -0.08
CA VAL A 33 7.53 18.91 1.35
C VAL A 33 6.21 18.55 2.02
N LEU A 34 5.07 18.92 1.43
CA LEU A 34 3.77 18.62 1.99
C LEU A 34 3.49 17.11 1.97
N GLY A 35 3.88 16.40 0.91
CA GLY A 35 3.70 14.96 0.83
C GLY A 35 4.46 14.19 1.91
N LEU A 36 5.74 14.53 2.12
CA LEU A 36 6.55 13.95 3.21
C LEU A 36 6.00 14.33 4.59
N ALA A 37 5.55 15.59 4.76
CA ALA A 37 4.92 16.03 6.00
C ALA A 37 3.62 15.27 6.29
N SER A 38 2.78 15.04 5.28
CA SER A 38 1.55 14.26 5.36
C SER A 38 1.82 12.79 5.71
N ALA A 39 2.82 12.17 5.08
CA ALA A 39 3.24 10.81 5.40
C ALA A 39 3.71 10.67 6.85
N ALA A 40 4.48 11.64 7.35
CA ALA A 40 4.89 11.67 8.75
C ALA A 40 3.70 11.91 9.69
N LEU A 41 2.83 12.86 9.35
CA LEU A 41 1.66 13.25 10.14
C LEU A 41 0.71 12.06 10.33
N ILE A 42 0.36 11.34 9.25
CA ILE A 42 -0.61 10.25 9.32
C ILE A 42 -0.10 9.10 10.23
N VAL A 43 1.20 8.79 10.18
CA VAL A 43 1.83 7.80 11.07
C VAL A 43 1.84 8.27 12.52
N LEU A 44 2.15 9.54 12.77
CA LEU A 44 2.13 10.11 14.13
C LEU A 44 0.72 10.13 14.73
N VAL A 45 -0.28 10.53 13.93
CA VAL A 45 -1.68 10.53 14.32
C VAL A 45 -2.16 9.10 14.58
N TYR A 46 -1.82 8.15 13.72
CA TYR A 46 -2.10 6.73 13.95
C TYR A 46 -1.54 6.24 15.29
N ALA A 47 -0.25 6.49 15.54
CA ALA A 47 0.39 6.10 16.79
C ALA A 47 -0.29 6.74 18.01
N TRP A 48 -0.70 8.00 17.91
CA TRP A 48 -1.42 8.72 18.96
C TRP A 48 -2.82 8.14 19.19
N VAL A 49 -3.61 7.95 18.13
CA VAL A 49 -4.95 7.39 18.16
C VAL A 49 -4.97 5.99 18.76
N VAL A 50 -4.03 5.12 18.36
CA VAL A 50 -3.90 3.76 18.91
C VAL A 50 -3.58 3.81 20.39
N ARG A 51 -2.61 4.63 20.82
CA ARG A 51 -2.29 4.80 22.24
C ARG A 51 -3.49 5.28 23.05
N ARG A 52 -4.26 6.24 22.53
CA ARG A 52 -5.43 6.83 23.22
C ARG A 52 -6.63 5.89 23.30
N THR A 53 -6.86 5.07 22.28
CA THR A 53 -8.08 4.25 22.20
C THR A 53 -7.86 2.81 22.64
N GLU A 54 -6.64 2.28 22.52
CA GLU A 54 -6.30 0.90 22.87
C GLU A 54 -5.41 0.79 24.11
N HIS A 55 -4.95 1.91 24.68
CA HIS A 55 -4.11 1.94 25.89
C HIS A 55 -2.86 1.04 25.79
N ARG A 56 -2.32 0.89 24.58
CA ARG A 56 -1.13 0.10 24.29
C ARG A 56 -0.16 0.86 23.39
N PRO A 57 1.12 0.50 23.37
CA PRO A 57 2.05 1.04 22.37
C PRO A 57 1.66 0.62 20.94
N ALA A 58 1.78 1.55 20.00
CA ALA A 58 1.65 1.30 18.56
C ALA A 58 2.95 0.68 18.03
N THR A 59 3.14 -0.61 18.31
CA THR A 59 4.38 -1.36 18.02
C THR A 59 4.65 -1.56 16.54
N ASP A 60 3.60 -1.54 15.72
CA ASP A 60 3.66 -1.66 14.26
C ASP A 60 4.27 -0.44 13.56
N VAL A 61 4.33 0.71 14.25
CA VAL A 61 5.05 1.93 13.83
C VAL A 61 6.19 2.28 14.80
N ALA A 62 6.79 1.27 15.45
CA ALA A 62 7.93 1.49 16.33
C ALA A 62 9.10 2.16 15.59
N ARG A 63 9.76 3.14 16.24
CA ARG A 63 10.92 3.84 15.66
C ARG A 63 12.13 2.92 15.48
N LYS A 64 12.31 1.94 16.37
CA LYS A 64 13.43 1.00 16.31
C LYS A 64 13.33 0.15 15.05
N GLY A 65 14.29 0.34 14.14
CA GLY A 65 14.34 -0.35 12.85
C GLY A 65 13.34 0.19 11.82
N ALA A 66 12.75 1.38 12.02
CA ALA A 66 11.86 2.00 11.05
C ALA A 66 12.59 2.21 9.70
N ALA A 67 13.72 2.91 9.71
CA ALA A 67 14.52 3.17 8.51
C ALA A 67 14.90 1.90 7.73
N SER A 68 15.37 0.86 8.42
CA SER A 68 15.74 -0.40 7.76
C SER A 68 14.52 -1.12 7.15
N ARG A 69 13.37 -1.14 7.84
CA ARG A 69 12.16 -1.77 7.31
C ARG A 69 11.59 -0.99 6.12
N THR A 70 11.59 0.34 6.19
CA THR A 70 11.19 1.18 5.06
C THR A 70 12.13 0.95 3.88
N ALA A 71 13.45 0.96 4.09
CA ALA A 71 14.43 0.73 3.02
C ALA A 71 14.27 -0.65 2.37
N TRP A 72 14.14 -1.72 3.16
CA TRP A 72 13.86 -3.05 2.62
C TRP A 72 12.53 -3.11 1.87
N GLY A 73 11.51 -2.40 2.36
CA GLY A 73 10.23 -2.30 1.67
C GLY A 73 10.40 -1.64 0.30
N ILE A 74 11.08 -0.50 0.26
CA ILE A 74 11.37 0.24 -0.98
C ILE A 74 12.07 -0.66 -2.00
N LEU A 75 13.09 -1.40 -1.57
CA LEU A 75 13.83 -2.31 -2.43
C LEU A 75 12.94 -3.44 -2.97
N ILE A 76 12.05 -4.00 -2.14
CA ILE A 76 11.13 -5.06 -2.56
C ILE A 76 10.09 -4.52 -3.55
N GLY A 77 9.42 -3.41 -3.22
CA GLY A 77 8.39 -2.82 -4.08
C GLY A 77 8.95 -2.28 -5.39
N GLY A 78 10.03 -1.50 -5.31
CA GLY A 78 10.70 -0.96 -6.49
C GLY A 78 11.31 -2.07 -7.35
N GLY A 79 11.88 -3.11 -6.74
CA GLY A 79 12.39 -4.29 -7.45
C GLY A 79 11.27 -5.08 -8.15
N MET A 80 10.11 -5.23 -7.50
CA MET A 80 8.93 -5.88 -8.08
C MET A 80 8.43 -5.12 -9.31
N PHE A 81 8.25 -3.79 -9.20
CA PHE A 81 7.80 -3.00 -10.34
C PHE A 81 8.84 -2.95 -11.46
N THR A 82 10.12 -2.85 -11.11
CA THR A 82 11.21 -2.95 -12.10
C THR A 82 11.14 -4.26 -12.85
N ALA A 83 10.82 -5.38 -12.19
CA ALA A 83 10.64 -6.67 -12.86
C ALA A 83 9.46 -6.67 -13.83
N VAL A 84 8.35 -5.98 -13.51
CA VAL A 84 7.23 -5.76 -14.45
C VAL A 84 7.71 -5.01 -15.69
N ILE A 85 8.41 -3.89 -15.52
CA ILE A 85 8.92 -3.08 -16.63
C ILE A 85 9.94 -3.84 -17.47
N VAL A 86 10.83 -4.61 -16.85
CA VAL A 86 11.78 -5.47 -17.59
C VAL A 86 11.05 -6.48 -18.47
N ASN A 87 9.97 -7.10 -17.98
CA ASN A 87 9.16 -8.00 -18.81
C ASN A 87 8.51 -7.25 -19.98
N LEU A 88 7.94 -6.07 -19.73
CA LEU A 88 7.34 -5.26 -20.79
C LEU A 88 8.37 -4.85 -21.85
N TYR A 89 9.51 -4.31 -21.42
CA TYR A 89 10.60 -3.88 -22.29
C TYR A 89 11.12 -5.04 -23.13
N THR A 90 11.44 -6.18 -22.51
CA THR A 90 11.96 -7.36 -23.24
C THR A 90 10.93 -8.04 -24.14
N SER A 91 9.63 -7.86 -23.86
CA SER A 91 8.55 -8.29 -24.75
C SER A 91 8.19 -7.30 -25.87
N GLY A 92 8.86 -6.14 -25.92
CA GLY A 92 8.62 -5.11 -26.94
C GLY A 92 7.35 -4.27 -26.71
N HIS A 93 6.95 -4.10 -25.45
CA HIS A 93 5.73 -3.39 -25.05
C HIS A 93 5.98 -2.16 -24.17
N TYR A 94 7.24 -1.78 -23.99
CA TYR A 94 7.66 -0.58 -23.28
C TYR A 94 8.89 -0.01 -23.99
N ASP A 95 8.76 1.18 -24.54
CA ASP A 95 9.81 1.89 -25.28
C ASP A 95 10.31 3.06 -24.45
N ILE A 96 11.63 3.23 -24.40
CA ILE A 96 12.28 4.35 -23.69
C ILE A 96 12.68 5.37 -24.74
N ASP A 97 11.94 6.48 -24.76
CA ASP A 97 12.07 7.56 -25.74
C ASP A 97 13.14 8.58 -25.31
N GLY A 98 13.49 8.61 -24.01
CA GLY A 98 14.58 9.43 -23.51
C GLY A 98 14.59 9.63 -22.00
N VAL A 99 15.08 10.80 -21.60
CA VAL A 99 15.08 11.26 -20.19
C VAL A 99 13.88 12.18 -20.01
N GLY A 100 13.11 11.93 -18.95
CA GLY A 100 11.97 12.73 -18.55
C GLY A 100 12.34 13.90 -17.64
N SER A 101 11.51 14.14 -16.63
CA SER A 101 11.59 15.29 -15.73
C SER A 101 12.18 14.93 -14.35
N VAL A 102 13.37 15.44 -14.05
CA VAL A 102 13.97 15.29 -12.71
C VAL A 102 13.12 16.01 -11.67
N THR A 103 12.59 17.19 -11.98
CA THR A 103 11.73 17.95 -11.06
C THR A 103 10.38 17.27 -10.88
N GLY A 104 9.81 16.70 -11.95
CA GLY A 104 8.59 15.88 -11.88
C GLY A 104 8.75 14.68 -10.95
N ALA A 105 9.86 13.93 -11.10
CA ALA A 105 10.21 12.83 -10.20
C ALA A 105 10.35 13.30 -8.73
N VAL A 106 10.88 14.49 -8.47
CA VAL A 106 10.96 15.06 -7.12
C VAL A 106 9.57 15.31 -6.52
N GLY A 107 8.63 15.87 -7.29
CA GLY A 107 7.25 16.05 -6.84
C GLY A 107 6.55 14.72 -6.55
N LEU A 108 6.71 13.75 -7.47
CA LEU A 108 6.17 12.39 -7.33
C LEU A 108 6.70 11.67 -6.09
N LEU A 109 7.94 11.93 -5.66
CA LEU A 109 8.48 11.36 -4.43
C LEU A 109 7.62 11.71 -3.22
N GLY A 110 7.27 12.99 -3.04
CA GLY A 110 6.42 13.41 -1.92
C GLY A 110 5.00 12.90 -2.05
N PHE A 111 4.41 13.02 -3.25
CA PHE A 111 3.04 12.57 -3.50
C PHE A 111 2.88 11.07 -3.22
N MET A 112 3.77 10.24 -3.76
CA MET A 112 3.72 8.78 -3.56
C MET A 112 4.01 8.38 -2.12
N ALA A 113 4.87 9.12 -1.41
CA ALA A 113 5.07 8.90 0.02
C ALA A 113 3.80 9.16 0.84
N ALA A 114 3.06 10.23 0.52
CA ALA A 114 1.80 10.56 1.18
C ALA A 114 0.70 9.53 0.90
N ALA A 115 0.56 9.12 -0.37
CA ALA A 115 -0.40 8.10 -0.81
C ALA A 115 -0.14 6.77 -0.11
N ALA A 116 1.07 6.22 -0.26
CA ALA A 116 1.45 4.94 0.35
C ALA A 116 1.30 4.94 1.88
N ALA A 117 1.78 5.99 2.56
CA ALA A 117 1.66 6.08 4.01
C ALA A 117 0.20 6.11 4.47
N THR A 118 -0.63 6.88 3.77
CA THR A 118 -2.02 7.05 4.19
C THR A 118 -2.85 5.80 3.93
N GLU A 119 -2.73 5.23 2.74
CA GLU A 119 -3.42 4.00 2.39
C GLU A 119 -3.03 2.86 3.33
N GLU A 120 -1.74 2.64 3.59
CA GLU A 120 -1.31 1.57 4.49
C GLU A 120 -1.77 1.80 5.93
N VAL A 121 -1.82 3.05 6.42
CA VAL A 121 -2.37 3.33 7.75
C VAL A 121 -3.87 3.01 7.80
N VAL A 122 -4.65 3.40 6.79
CA VAL A 122 -6.10 3.11 6.72
C VAL A 122 -6.33 1.61 6.62
N TYR A 123 -5.73 0.97 5.61
CA TYR A 123 -6.04 -0.41 5.24
C TYR A 123 -5.34 -1.42 6.14
N ARG A 124 -4.06 -1.25 6.47
CA ARG A 124 -3.30 -2.24 7.24
C ARG A 124 -3.30 -1.89 8.73
N GLY A 125 -3.10 -0.62 9.05
CA GLY A 125 -3.04 -0.11 10.42
C GLY A 125 -4.39 -0.14 11.15
N VAL A 126 -5.48 0.23 10.47
CA VAL A 126 -6.82 0.29 11.07
C VAL A 126 -7.69 -0.87 10.63
N LEU A 127 -8.01 -1.00 9.34
CA LEU A 127 -8.99 -1.97 8.85
C LEU A 127 -8.53 -3.41 9.08
N PHE A 128 -7.42 -3.83 8.47
CA PHE A 128 -6.92 -5.21 8.54
C PHE A 128 -6.67 -5.62 9.98
N ARG A 129 -5.91 -4.82 10.74
CA ARG A 129 -5.57 -5.14 12.13
C ARG A 129 -6.81 -5.35 13.00
N ILE A 130 -7.84 -4.52 12.87
CA ILE A 130 -9.06 -4.65 13.68
C ILE A 130 -9.91 -5.83 13.19
N VAL A 131 -10.05 -6.02 11.88
CA VAL A 131 -10.84 -7.11 11.29
C VAL A 131 -10.22 -8.47 11.60
N GLU A 132 -8.89 -8.60 11.50
CA GLU A 132 -8.14 -9.83 11.78
C GLU A 132 -8.40 -10.36 13.20
N GLU A 133 -8.52 -9.46 14.19
CA GLU A 133 -8.84 -9.86 15.56
C GLU A 133 -10.20 -10.58 15.69
N HIS A 134 -11.11 -10.43 14.72
CA HIS A 134 -12.46 -11.00 14.78
C HIS A 134 -12.62 -12.22 13.88
N ILE A 135 -12.10 -12.14 12.64
CA ILE A 135 -12.31 -13.16 11.60
C ILE A 135 -11.02 -13.86 11.16
N GLY A 136 -9.88 -13.59 11.80
CA GLY A 136 -8.60 -14.21 11.47
C GLY A 136 -7.95 -13.64 10.20
N THR A 137 -6.70 -14.04 9.97
CA THR A 137 -5.80 -13.42 8.98
C THR A 137 -6.32 -13.57 7.54
N TYR A 138 -6.72 -14.77 7.13
CA TYR A 138 -7.11 -15.01 5.73
C TYR A 138 -8.40 -14.29 5.33
N ALA A 139 -9.41 -14.31 6.20
CA ALA A 139 -10.67 -13.61 5.92
C ALA A 139 -10.50 -12.08 5.98
N ALA A 140 -9.66 -11.57 6.90
CA ALA A 140 -9.32 -10.15 6.94
C ALA A 140 -8.56 -9.70 5.70
N MET A 141 -7.62 -10.52 5.22
CA MET A 141 -6.86 -10.27 3.98
C MET A 141 -7.80 -10.22 2.77
N GLY A 142 -8.68 -11.21 2.61
CA GLY A 142 -9.66 -11.25 1.53
C GLY A 142 -10.58 -10.04 1.56
N LEU A 143 -11.16 -9.71 2.72
CA LEU A 143 -12.06 -8.57 2.85
C LEU A 143 -11.36 -7.24 2.57
N THR A 144 -10.25 -6.96 3.25
CA THR A 144 -9.58 -5.65 3.14
C THR A 144 -8.85 -5.46 1.82
N GLY A 145 -8.33 -6.53 1.22
CA GLY A 145 -7.71 -6.47 -0.11
C GLY A 145 -8.74 -6.22 -1.22
N VAL A 146 -9.92 -6.82 -1.15
CA VAL A 146 -11.01 -6.51 -2.09
C VAL A 146 -11.49 -5.07 -1.92
N VAL A 147 -11.69 -4.60 -0.68
CA VAL A 147 -12.07 -3.20 -0.43
C VAL A 147 -11.00 -2.24 -0.95
N PHE A 148 -9.71 -2.60 -0.81
CA PHE A 148 -8.59 -1.83 -1.35
C PHE A 148 -8.65 -1.73 -2.89
N GLY A 149 -8.81 -2.84 -3.60
CA GLY A 149 -8.91 -2.78 -5.06
C GLY A 149 -10.16 -2.05 -5.55
N LEU A 150 -11.31 -2.30 -4.92
CA LEU A 150 -12.56 -1.63 -5.29
C LEU A 150 -12.54 -0.12 -5.02
N SER A 151 -11.75 0.38 -4.07
CA SER A 151 -11.62 1.83 -3.87
C SER A 151 -10.94 2.53 -5.05
N HIS A 152 -10.27 1.80 -5.94
CA HIS A 152 -9.66 2.37 -7.14
C HIS A 152 -10.64 2.50 -8.32
N LEU A 153 -11.88 2.03 -8.16
CA LEU A 153 -12.97 2.29 -9.13
C LEU A 153 -13.38 3.77 -9.22
N PHE A 154 -12.87 4.62 -8.31
CA PHE A 154 -13.10 6.06 -8.32
C PHE A 154 -12.05 6.85 -9.13
N ASN A 155 -11.05 6.16 -9.69
CA ASN A 155 -9.99 6.79 -10.48
C ASN A 155 -10.46 7.05 -11.92
N GLU A 156 -9.81 7.98 -12.60
CA GLU A 156 -10.25 8.49 -13.90
C GLU A 156 -10.34 7.39 -14.97
N ASN A 157 -9.30 6.57 -15.10
CA ASN A 157 -9.22 5.49 -16.07
C ASN A 157 -9.57 4.11 -15.47
N ALA A 158 -10.38 4.09 -14.41
CA ALA A 158 -10.68 2.85 -13.70
C ALA A 158 -11.46 1.84 -14.55
N THR A 159 -11.03 0.57 -14.48
CA THR A 159 -11.76 -0.58 -15.03
C THR A 159 -12.03 -1.60 -13.94
N LEU A 160 -13.04 -2.44 -14.11
CA LEU A 160 -13.29 -3.55 -13.17
C LEU A 160 -12.08 -4.49 -13.09
N TRP A 161 -11.43 -4.74 -14.24
CA TRP A 161 -10.20 -5.52 -14.27
C TRP A 161 -9.07 -4.86 -13.49
N GLY A 162 -8.80 -3.56 -13.71
CA GLY A 162 -7.79 -2.81 -12.97
C GLY A 162 -8.02 -2.86 -11.46
N ALA A 163 -9.26 -2.66 -11.00
CA ALA A 163 -9.61 -2.78 -9.59
C ALA A 163 -9.37 -4.20 -9.02
N LEU A 164 -9.68 -5.24 -9.79
CA LEU A 164 -9.39 -6.63 -9.41
C LEU A 164 -7.90 -6.94 -9.42
N ALA A 165 -7.15 -6.42 -10.39
CA ALA A 165 -5.70 -6.53 -10.45
C ALA A 165 -5.08 -5.89 -9.20
N ILE A 166 -5.43 -4.64 -8.87
CA ILE A 166 -4.98 -3.94 -7.66
C ILE A 166 -5.35 -4.71 -6.39
N ALA A 167 -6.56 -5.29 -6.31
CA ALA A 167 -6.96 -6.11 -5.16
C ALA A 167 -6.00 -7.28 -4.93
N ILE A 168 -5.55 -7.93 -6.01
CA ILE A 168 -4.64 -9.07 -5.95
C ILE A 168 -3.21 -8.60 -5.69
N GLU A 169 -2.72 -7.68 -6.51
CA GLU A 169 -1.30 -7.40 -6.62
C GLU A 169 -0.77 -6.44 -5.55
N ALA A 170 -1.62 -5.54 -5.05
CA ALA A 170 -1.34 -4.66 -3.93
C ALA A 170 -2.20 -5.01 -2.69
N GLY A 171 -3.50 -5.20 -2.86
CA GLY A 171 -4.47 -5.50 -1.79
C GLY A 171 -4.07 -6.69 -0.91
N PHE A 172 -3.98 -7.88 -1.50
CA PHE A 172 -3.60 -9.09 -0.77
C PHE A 172 -2.11 -9.10 -0.41
N MET A 173 -1.25 -8.65 -1.31
CA MET A 173 0.21 -8.63 -1.11
C MET A 173 0.61 -7.79 0.09
N LEU A 174 0.17 -6.52 0.18
CA LEU A 174 0.53 -5.62 1.28
C LEU A 174 -0.11 -6.07 2.61
N ALA A 175 -1.31 -6.66 2.56
CA ALA A 175 -1.90 -7.30 3.74
C ALA A 175 -1.08 -8.51 4.22
N ALA A 176 -0.54 -9.33 3.31
CA ALA A 176 0.37 -10.42 3.65
C ALA A 176 1.71 -9.91 4.21
N VAL A 177 2.28 -8.85 3.63
CA VAL A 177 3.48 -8.16 4.15
C VAL A 177 3.26 -7.71 5.60
N TYR A 178 2.14 -7.05 5.86
CA TYR A 178 1.78 -6.61 7.21
C TYR A 178 1.55 -7.79 8.16
N ALA A 179 0.82 -8.83 7.75
CA ALA A 179 0.59 -10.03 8.55
C ALA A 179 1.91 -10.72 8.94
N ALA A 180 2.86 -10.81 8.00
CA ALA A 180 4.14 -11.47 8.19
C ALA A 180 5.11 -10.71 9.10
N THR A 181 5.03 -9.39 9.12
CA THR A 181 6.05 -8.55 9.76
C THR A 181 5.53 -7.73 10.93
N ARG A 182 4.21 -7.57 11.03
CA ARG A 182 3.54 -6.70 12.01
C ARG A 182 4.12 -5.30 12.02
N SER A 183 4.57 -4.81 10.86
CA SER A 183 5.20 -3.51 10.71
C SER A 183 4.61 -2.74 9.54
N LEU A 184 4.06 -1.56 9.82
CA LEU A 184 3.61 -0.64 8.79
C LEU A 184 4.77 -0.06 8.00
N TRP A 185 5.95 0.12 8.59
CA TRP A 185 7.13 0.64 7.88
C TRP A 185 7.53 -0.19 6.66
N LEU A 186 7.45 -1.52 6.76
CA LEU A 186 7.74 -2.38 5.62
C LEU A 186 6.64 -2.28 4.56
N ALA A 187 5.37 -2.34 4.95
CA ALA A 187 4.25 -2.25 4.02
C ALA A 187 4.22 -0.89 3.29
N ILE A 188 4.41 0.21 4.02
CA ILE A 188 4.56 1.57 3.48
C ILE A 188 5.75 1.62 2.51
N GLY A 189 6.88 1.01 2.87
CA GLY A 189 8.06 0.96 2.01
C GLY A 189 7.81 0.19 0.71
N VAL A 190 7.16 -0.98 0.78
CA VAL A 190 6.81 -1.78 -0.41
C VAL A 190 5.88 -1.00 -1.32
N HIS A 191 4.81 -0.44 -0.76
CA HIS A 191 3.85 0.36 -1.50
C HIS A 191 4.51 1.60 -2.13
N PHE A 192 5.25 2.40 -1.34
CA PHE A 192 5.95 3.57 -1.85
C PHE A 192 6.98 3.21 -2.93
N GLY A 193 7.77 2.14 -2.72
CA GLY A 193 8.77 1.70 -3.69
C GLY A 193 8.15 1.28 -5.02
N TRP A 194 7.00 0.61 -4.98
CA TRP A 194 6.21 0.26 -6.16
C TRP A 194 5.72 1.52 -6.89
N ASN A 195 4.98 2.40 -6.22
CA ASN A 195 4.40 3.59 -6.83
C ASN A 195 5.48 4.56 -7.36
N PHE A 196 6.56 4.75 -6.61
CA PHE A 196 7.63 5.65 -7.03
C PHE A 196 8.44 5.08 -8.19
N ALA A 197 8.64 3.76 -8.26
CA ALA A 197 9.20 3.14 -9.45
C ALA A 197 8.27 3.38 -10.65
N ALA A 198 6.98 3.11 -10.50
CA ALA A 198 5.97 3.28 -11.54
C ALA A 198 5.90 4.70 -12.10
N ALA A 199 5.53 5.67 -11.26
CA ALA A 199 5.38 7.05 -11.71
C ALA A 199 6.72 7.79 -11.80
N GLY A 200 7.53 7.73 -10.74
CA GLY A 200 8.69 8.59 -10.56
C GLY A 200 9.92 8.16 -11.36
N VAL A 201 10.05 6.87 -11.69
CA VAL A 201 11.18 6.35 -12.47
C VAL A 201 10.76 6.02 -13.90
N PHE A 202 9.73 5.18 -14.06
CA PHE A 202 9.34 4.62 -15.35
C PHE A 202 8.22 5.40 -16.06
N SER A 203 7.73 6.48 -15.45
CA SER A 203 6.73 7.39 -16.03
C SER A 203 5.46 6.69 -16.51
N THR A 204 5.07 5.64 -15.80
CA THR A 204 3.84 4.90 -16.12
C THR A 204 2.68 5.45 -15.33
N GLU A 205 1.48 5.29 -15.89
CA GLU A 205 0.24 5.54 -15.16
C GLU A 205 0.17 4.66 -13.90
N VAL A 206 -0.20 5.28 -12.77
CA VAL A 206 -0.38 4.61 -11.48
C VAL A 206 -1.86 4.62 -11.15
N SER A 207 -2.44 3.42 -11.19
CA SER A 207 -3.79 3.08 -10.80
C SER A 207 -4.86 3.85 -11.56
N GLY A 208 -4.62 4.21 -12.81
CA GLY A 208 -5.58 4.97 -13.61
C GLY A 208 -5.69 6.46 -13.25
N ASN A 209 -4.66 7.07 -12.65
CA ASN A 209 -4.62 8.50 -12.29
C ASN A 209 -4.03 9.42 -13.38
N GLY A 210 -3.93 8.93 -14.61
CA GLY A 210 -3.37 9.68 -15.73
C GLY A 210 -1.83 9.60 -15.83
N ALA A 211 -1.32 10.32 -16.83
CA ALA A 211 0.11 10.31 -17.16
C ALA A 211 0.97 10.87 -16.03
N SER A 212 2.17 10.31 -15.87
CA SER A 212 3.17 10.74 -14.90
C SER A 212 4.45 11.15 -15.62
N GLU A 213 5.05 12.27 -15.21
CA GLU A 213 6.34 12.73 -15.74
C GLU A 213 7.45 12.44 -14.72
N GLY A 214 7.99 11.22 -14.79
CA GLY A 214 9.13 10.75 -13.99
C GLY A 214 10.47 10.94 -14.69
N LEU A 215 11.48 10.18 -14.25
CA LEU A 215 12.86 10.29 -14.74
C LEU A 215 13.06 9.81 -16.18
N LEU A 216 12.25 8.87 -16.64
CA LEU A 216 12.30 8.40 -18.03
C LEU A 216 11.19 9.07 -18.84
N ASP A 217 11.43 9.26 -20.12
CA ASP A 217 10.35 9.46 -21.08
C ASP A 217 10.13 8.11 -21.76
N ALA A 218 8.91 7.57 -21.63
CA ALA A 218 8.64 6.21 -22.04
C ALA A 218 7.17 6.01 -22.42
N THR A 219 6.98 5.18 -23.44
CA THR A 219 5.67 4.84 -23.96
C THR A 219 5.38 3.36 -23.74
N THR A 220 4.20 3.03 -23.24
CA THR A 220 3.73 1.64 -23.11
C THR A 220 2.70 1.37 -24.22
N SER A 221 2.91 0.34 -25.02
CA SER A 221 2.00 -0.01 -26.12
C SER A 221 1.92 -1.53 -26.33
N GLY A 222 0.78 -2.01 -26.84
CA GLY A 222 0.55 -3.44 -27.07
C GLY A 222 -0.71 -3.99 -26.41
N PRO A 223 -0.84 -5.32 -26.30
CA PRO A 223 -2.04 -5.98 -25.79
C PRO A 223 -2.35 -5.58 -24.34
N GLU A 224 -3.60 -5.24 -24.06
CA GLU A 224 -4.04 -4.78 -22.73
C GLU A 224 -3.74 -5.78 -21.60
N LEU A 225 -3.74 -7.09 -21.88
CA LEU A 225 -3.36 -8.09 -20.88
C LEU A 225 -1.91 -7.94 -20.40
N LEU A 226 -1.02 -7.49 -21.28
CA LEU A 226 0.39 -7.28 -20.96
C LEU A 226 0.61 -5.87 -20.44
N THR A 227 0.01 -4.86 -21.05
CA THR A 227 0.28 -3.45 -20.71
C THR A 227 -0.61 -2.90 -19.59
N GLY A 228 -1.74 -3.55 -19.32
CA GLY A 228 -2.81 -3.04 -18.48
C GLY A 228 -3.68 -1.96 -19.13
N GLY A 229 -3.44 -1.64 -20.42
CA GLY A 229 -4.20 -0.64 -21.18
C GLY A 229 -4.17 0.75 -20.53
N ALA A 230 -5.31 1.45 -20.54
CA ALA A 230 -5.46 2.78 -19.93
C ALA A 230 -5.34 2.78 -18.40
N PHE A 231 -5.33 1.62 -17.73
CA PHE A 231 -5.09 1.56 -16.28
C PHE A 231 -3.60 1.64 -15.94
N GLY A 232 -2.73 1.36 -16.92
CA GLY A 232 -1.28 1.25 -16.76
C GLY A 232 -0.81 -0.15 -16.34
N PRO A 233 0.51 -0.37 -16.22
CA PRO A 233 1.12 -1.69 -16.00
C PRO A 233 0.63 -2.45 -14.76
N GLU A 234 0.02 -1.78 -13.79
CA GLU A 234 -0.61 -2.42 -12.62
C GLU A 234 -1.77 -3.37 -13.02
N GLY A 235 -2.43 -3.10 -14.15
CA GLY A 235 -3.43 -3.98 -14.74
C GLY A 235 -2.85 -5.18 -15.50
N SER A 236 -1.52 -5.32 -15.59
CA SER A 236 -0.88 -6.38 -16.36
C SER A 236 -0.91 -7.75 -15.66
N VAL A 237 -0.85 -8.81 -16.47
CA VAL A 237 -0.61 -10.16 -15.94
C VAL A 237 0.74 -10.29 -15.23
N TYR A 238 1.73 -9.45 -15.56
CA TYR A 238 3.02 -9.44 -14.88
C TYR A 238 2.89 -8.93 -13.44
N SER A 239 2.22 -7.80 -13.25
CA SER A 239 1.92 -7.20 -11.94
C SER A 239 1.12 -8.16 -11.06
N VAL A 240 0.03 -8.73 -11.61
CA VAL A 240 -0.76 -9.77 -10.94
C VAL A 240 0.10 -10.98 -10.55
N GLY A 241 0.94 -11.47 -11.46
CA GLY A 241 1.81 -12.62 -11.22
C GLY A 241 2.82 -12.39 -10.09
N PHE A 242 3.55 -11.27 -10.14
CA PHE A 242 4.50 -10.90 -9.08
C PHE A 242 3.80 -10.62 -7.75
N GLY A 243 2.61 -10.03 -7.78
CA GLY A 243 1.82 -9.74 -6.59
C GLY A 243 1.33 -11.01 -5.89
N VAL A 244 0.86 -11.99 -6.66
CA VAL A 244 0.55 -13.34 -6.14
C VAL A 244 1.80 -14.00 -5.56
N MET A 245 2.93 -13.94 -6.27
CA MET A 245 4.19 -14.51 -5.78
C MET A 245 4.60 -13.92 -4.42
N LEU A 246 4.63 -12.59 -4.29
CA LEU A 246 4.97 -11.95 -3.01
C LEU A 246 3.93 -12.23 -1.93
N THR A 247 2.64 -12.28 -2.27
CA THR A 247 1.58 -12.68 -1.34
C THR A 247 1.88 -14.06 -0.74
N LEU A 248 2.22 -15.05 -1.58
CA LEU A 248 2.55 -16.41 -1.13
C LEU A 248 3.82 -16.44 -0.26
N VAL A 249 4.88 -15.72 -0.65
CA VAL A 249 6.13 -15.62 0.12
C VAL A 249 5.88 -15.03 1.51
N PHE A 250 5.12 -13.94 1.60
CA PHE A 250 4.83 -13.30 2.88
C PHE A 250 3.83 -14.10 3.71
N LEU A 251 2.85 -14.79 3.12
CA LEU A 251 1.99 -15.72 3.86
C LEU A 251 2.78 -16.89 4.43
N TRP A 252 3.71 -17.46 3.68
CA TRP A 252 4.63 -18.47 4.19
C TRP A 252 5.47 -17.94 5.36
N LEU A 253 5.98 -16.71 5.26
CA LEU A 253 6.72 -16.08 6.33
C LEU A 253 5.86 -15.80 7.57
N ALA A 254 4.60 -15.37 7.36
CA ALA A 254 3.64 -15.18 8.43
C ALA A 254 3.34 -16.50 9.16
N HIS A 255 3.23 -17.61 8.44
CA HIS A 255 3.08 -18.94 9.01
C HIS A 255 4.32 -19.37 9.79
N ARG A 256 5.52 -19.22 9.21
CA ARG A 256 6.82 -19.53 9.87
C ARG A 256 7.02 -18.75 11.17
N ARG A 257 6.53 -17.52 11.24
CA ARG A 257 6.63 -16.64 12.42
C ARG A 257 5.48 -16.80 13.41
N GLY A 258 4.50 -17.67 13.14
CA GLY A 258 3.34 -17.86 14.01
C GLY A 258 2.42 -16.64 14.08
N HIS A 259 2.45 -15.77 13.07
CA HIS A 259 1.64 -14.55 13.03
C HIS A 259 0.23 -14.78 12.48
N ILE A 260 -0.11 -15.99 12.03
CA ILE A 260 -1.46 -16.29 11.51
C ILE A 260 -2.46 -16.41 12.67
N VAL A 261 -3.46 -15.54 12.67
CA VAL A 261 -4.58 -15.54 13.61
C VAL A 261 -5.67 -16.45 13.07
N ARG A 262 -6.04 -17.47 13.84
CA ARG A 262 -7.14 -18.39 13.51
C ARG A 262 -8.50 -17.69 13.64
N PHE A 263 -9.43 -18.03 12.76
CA PHE A 263 -10.82 -17.61 12.89
C PHE A 263 -11.37 -17.98 14.27
N GLY A 264 -12.03 -17.04 14.95
CA GLY A 264 -12.63 -17.29 16.26
C GLY A 264 -11.66 -17.36 17.45
N ALA A 265 -10.36 -17.12 17.28
CA ALA A 265 -9.37 -17.13 18.37
C ALA A 265 -9.78 -16.24 19.57
N ARG A 266 -10.40 -15.09 19.28
CA ARG A 266 -10.91 -14.18 20.32
C ARG A 266 -12.12 -14.72 21.08
N ARG A 267 -13.00 -15.49 20.42
CA ARG A 267 -14.14 -16.16 21.07
C ARG A 267 -13.64 -17.31 21.96
N ALA A 268 -12.64 -18.06 21.50
CA ALA A 268 -12.01 -19.11 22.29
C ALA A 268 -11.37 -18.54 23.57
N ALA A 269 -10.52 -17.52 23.45
CA ALA A 269 -9.87 -16.89 24.60
C ALA A 269 -10.87 -16.34 25.64
N ARG A 270 -11.99 -15.74 25.19
CA ARG A 270 -13.06 -15.26 26.09
C ARG A 270 -13.82 -16.39 26.78
N ARG A 271 -14.03 -17.53 26.11
CA ARG A 271 -14.66 -18.72 26.73
C ARG A 271 -13.75 -19.29 27.81
N ASP A 272 -12.45 -19.42 27.52
CA ASP A 272 -11.48 -19.97 28.46
C ASP A 272 -11.33 -19.09 29.71
N SER A 273 -11.30 -17.76 29.56
CA SER A 273 -11.27 -16.83 30.69
C SER A 273 -12.56 -16.84 31.54
N ALA A 274 -13.72 -17.12 30.93
CA ALA A 274 -14.98 -17.22 31.64
C ALA A 274 -15.10 -18.54 32.45
N THR A 275 -14.44 -19.61 32.02
CA THR A 275 -14.39 -20.90 32.74
C THR A 275 -13.40 -20.94 33.90
N THR A 276 -12.45 -19.99 33.98
CA THR A 276 -11.41 -19.95 35.03
C THR A 276 -11.71 -19.01 36.20
N LEU A 277 -12.88 -18.35 36.24
CA LEU A 277 -13.28 -17.56 37.41
C LEU A 277 -13.78 -18.50 38.52
N PRO A 278 -13.17 -18.51 39.73
CA PRO A 278 -13.75 -19.20 40.88
C PRO A 278 -15.12 -18.60 41.18
N GLN A 279 -16.11 -19.46 41.42
CA GLN A 279 -17.42 -19.07 41.97
C GLN A 279 -17.28 -18.64 43.43
#